data_AF-A0A067GAP1-F1
#
_entry.id   AF-A0A067GAP1-F1
#
_cell.length_a   1.000
_cell.length_b   1.000
_cell.length_c   1.000
_cell.angle_alpha   90.00
_cell.angle_beta   90.00
_cell.angle_gamma   90.00
#
_symmetry.space_group_name_H-M   'P 1'
#
loop_
_entity.id
_entity.type
_entity.pdbx_description
1 polymer ?
#
loop_
_entity_poly.entity_id
_entity_poly.type
_entity_poly.pdbx_seq_one_letter_code
_entity_poly.pdbx_strand_id
1 'polypeptide(L)'
;MGSMPAPQHLRLIRPITSVHVSTKAMPYNHPHPSLEVTGGALHTFLPALKTLSRPYSPFPVIGWNCHVETIFAAFFRSLPDVKLKRECIRTKDDGSVALDWISGDHQLLPPDSPVLILMPGLTGGSEDSYVRHMLLRARSKGWRVVVFNSRGCGDSPVTTPQFYSASFLGDMQEVVAHVGSKYPKAHLYAVGWSLGANILIRYLGHESHSCPLSGAVSLCNPFNLVIADQDFRMLFSLKTWVVNLIFRWQLMPSLSGSLMMD
;
A
#
# COMPACT_ATOMS: atom_id res chain seq x y z
N MET A 1 -4.37 -47.45 40.60
CA MET A 1 -3.67 -47.11 39.35
C MET A 1 -4.75 -46.77 38.33
N GLY A 2 -5.22 -45.53 38.19
CA GLY A 2 -4.44 -44.34 37.83
C GLY A 2 -4.55 -44.12 36.32
N SER A 3 -5.77 -44.01 35.77
CA SER A 3 -6.02 -43.69 34.36
C SER A 3 -5.92 -42.18 34.16
N MET A 4 -4.94 -41.74 33.37
CA MET A 4 -4.81 -40.34 32.92
C MET A 4 -6.00 -39.95 32.03
N PRO A 5 -6.61 -38.77 32.20
CA PRO A 5 -7.50 -38.20 31.20
C PRO A 5 -6.70 -37.44 30.14
N ALA A 6 -7.06 -37.65 28.87
CA ALA A 6 -6.52 -36.93 27.73
C ALA A 6 -6.91 -35.43 27.77
N PRO A 7 -6.04 -34.50 27.35
CA PRO A 7 -6.38 -33.09 27.29
C PRO A 7 -7.29 -32.78 26.09
N GLN A 8 -8.57 -32.55 26.37
CA GLN A 8 -9.50 -31.92 25.43
C GLN A 8 -9.28 -30.40 25.44
N HIS A 9 -8.52 -29.89 24.46
CA HIS A 9 -8.55 -28.46 24.11
C HIS A 9 -9.04 -28.28 22.67
N LEU A 10 -10.32 -28.57 22.46
CA LEU A 10 -11.08 -28.01 21.34
C LEU A 10 -11.36 -26.53 21.66
N ARG A 11 -10.50 -25.63 21.17
CA ARG A 11 -10.85 -24.20 21.12
C ARG A 11 -11.98 -24.03 20.10
N LEU A 12 -13.19 -23.77 20.58
CA LEU A 12 -14.32 -23.32 19.77
C LEU A 12 -13.89 -22.12 18.92
N ILE A 13 -13.87 -22.31 17.60
CA ILE A 13 -13.79 -21.25 16.61
C ILE A 13 -15.02 -20.38 16.83
N ARG A 14 -14.83 -19.15 17.34
CA ARG A 14 -15.93 -18.18 17.37
C ARG A 14 -16.29 -17.85 15.91
N PRO A 15 -17.54 -18.03 15.48
CA PRO A 15 -17.94 -17.61 14.14
C PRO A 15 -17.77 -16.09 14.04
N ILE A 16 -17.05 -15.65 13.01
CA ILE A 16 -16.98 -14.24 12.62
C ILE A 16 -18.38 -13.88 12.12
N THR A 17 -19.17 -13.20 12.95
CA THR A 17 -20.43 -12.62 12.53
C THR A 17 -20.13 -11.40 11.66
N SER A 18 -20.23 -11.55 10.34
CA SER A 18 -20.35 -10.42 9.42
C SER A 18 -21.77 -9.87 9.51
N VAL A 19 -21.91 -8.57 9.73
CA VAL A 19 -23.21 -7.89 9.69
C VAL A 19 -23.32 -7.21 8.33
N HIS A 20 -24.13 -7.77 7.43
CA HIS A 20 -24.50 -7.10 6.19
C HIS A 20 -25.63 -6.09 6.47
N VAL A 21 -25.31 -4.81 6.44
CA VAL A 21 -26.31 -3.74 6.35
C VAL A 21 -26.57 -3.47 4.87
N SER A 22 -27.54 -4.19 4.30
CA SER A 22 -28.06 -3.93 2.96
C SER A 22 -29.28 -3.02 3.06
N THR A 23 -29.15 -1.77 2.65
CA THR A 23 -30.30 -0.88 2.48
C THR A 23 -31.00 -1.25 1.17
N LYS A 24 -32.13 -1.97 1.28
CA LYS A 24 -33.15 -2.32 0.27
C LYS A 24 -32.67 -2.52 -1.18
N ALA A 25 -32.88 -3.75 -1.67
CA ALA A 25 -32.66 -4.20 -3.03
C ALA A 25 -33.19 -3.21 -4.10
N MET A 26 -32.29 -2.74 -4.95
CA MET A 26 -32.55 -2.14 -6.25
C MET A 26 -31.69 -2.87 -7.30
N PRO A 27 -32.17 -3.00 -8.54
CA PRO A 27 -31.56 -3.86 -9.56
C PRO A 27 -30.09 -3.50 -9.84
N TYR A 28 -29.30 -4.56 -10.04
CA TYR A 28 -27.89 -4.55 -10.44
C TYR A 28 -27.61 -3.51 -11.54
N ASN A 29 -26.87 -2.43 -11.24
CA ASN A 29 -25.95 -1.77 -12.18
C ASN A 29 -25.17 -0.55 -11.66
N HIS A 30 -25.09 -0.31 -10.34
CA HIS A 30 -24.16 0.68 -9.81
C HIS A 30 -23.25 0.06 -8.75
N PRO A 31 -21.92 0.24 -8.81
CA PRO A 31 -21.04 -0.12 -7.71
C PRO A 31 -21.42 0.72 -6.49
N HIS A 32 -22.17 0.15 -5.58
CA HIS A 32 -22.44 0.75 -4.29
C HIS A 32 -21.17 0.63 -3.44
N PRO A 33 -20.76 1.66 -2.68
CA PRO A 33 -19.75 1.47 -1.63
C PRO A 33 -20.35 0.54 -0.56
N SER A 34 -20.08 -0.77 -0.64
CA SER A 34 -20.45 -1.71 0.41
C SER A 34 -19.40 -1.63 1.51
N LEU A 35 -19.80 -1.13 2.68
CA LEU A 35 -18.97 -1.20 3.87
C LEU A 35 -19.20 -2.55 4.54
N GLU A 36 -18.30 -3.50 4.29
CA GLU A 36 -18.23 -4.73 5.06
C GLU A 36 -17.27 -4.53 6.22
N VAL A 37 -17.75 -4.73 7.44
CA VAL A 37 -16.91 -4.66 8.63
C VAL A 37 -16.99 -6.00 9.33
N THR A 38 -15.85 -6.67 9.42
CA THR A 38 -15.70 -7.97 10.07
C THR A 38 -14.87 -7.82 11.34
N GLY A 39 -15.31 -8.43 12.44
CA GLY A 39 -14.62 -8.42 13.74
C GLY A 39 -15.23 -7.50 14.81
N GLY A 40 -14.70 -7.61 16.03
CA GLY A 40 -15.32 -7.05 17.25
C GLY A 40 -15.11 -5.55 17.50
N ALA A 41 -14.32 -4.85 16.68
CA ALA A 41 -14.04 -3.42 16.88
C ALA A 41 -15.05 -2.48 16.19
N LEU A 42 -16.06 -3.06 15.52
CA LEU A 42 -17.13 -2.38 14.78
C LEU A 42 -17.76 -1.21 15.54
N HIS A 43 -18.24 -1.49 16.75
CA HIS A 43 -18.97 -0.53 17.58
C HIS A 43 -18.09 0.61 18.09
N THR A 44 -16.76 0.40 18.12
CA THR A 44 -15.80 1.41 18.55
C THR A 44 -15.44 2.36 17.40
N PHE A 45 -15.24 1.83 16.18
CA PHE A 45 -14.75 2.62 15.06
C PHE A 45 -15.86 3.29 14.24
N LEU A 46 -17.01 2.65 14.03
CA LEU A 46 -18.10 3.24 13.24
C LEU A 46 -18.56 4.62 13.75
N PRO A 47 -18.74 4.85 15.07
CA PRO A 47 -19.16 6.16 15.57
C PRO A 47 -18.14 7.27 15.31
N ALA A 48 -16.85 6.93 15.18
CA ALA A 48 -15.80 7.88 14.86
C ALA A 48 -15.84 8.34 13.39
N LEU A 49 -16.38 7.52 12.50
CA LEU A 49 -16.44 7.75 11.06
C LEU A 49 -17.72 8.50 10.65
N LYS A 50 -17.79 9.78 11.02
CA LYS A 50 -18.97 10.66 10.84
C LYS A 50 -19.37 10.94 9.38
N THR A 51 -18.55 10.53 8.41
CA THR A 51 -18.73 10.84 6.99
C THR A 51 -19.13 9.64 6.14
N LEU A 52 -19.22 8.43 6.70
CA LEU A 52 -19.54 7.21 5.93
C LEU A 52 -20.89 7.26 5.21
N SER A 53 -21.87 7.94 5.81
CA SER A 53 -23.22 8.07 5.24
C SER A 53 -23.36 9.24 4.27
N ARG A 54 -22.31 10.06 4.09
CA ARG A 54 -22.37 11.20 3.17
C ARG A 54 -22.09 10.73 1.75
N PRO A 55 -22.86 11.18 0.74
CA PRO A 55 -22.52 10.92 -0.66
C PRO A 55 -21.14 11.50 -0.96
N TYR A 56 -20.31 10.73 -1.67
CA TYR A 56 -19.03 11.23 -2.16
C TYR A 56 -19.31 12.33 -3.19
N SER A 57 -18.92 13.57 -2.86
CA SER A 57 -18.97 14.69 -3.78
C SER A 57 -17.55 14.92 -4.31
N PRO A 58 -17.26 14.51 -5.56
CA PRO A 58 -15.93 14.69 -6.12
C PRO A 58 -15.66 16.19 -6.33
N PHE A 59 -14.39 16.59 -6.37
CA PHE A 59 -14.00 18.01 -6.40
C PHE A 59 -14.74 18.77 -7.52
N PRO A 60 -15.42 19.89 -7.23
CA PRO A 60 -16.57 20.39 -8.02
C PRO A 60 -16.26 20.87 -9.45
N VAL A 61 -15.01 20.89 -9.89
CA VAL A 61 -14.60 21.38 -11.23
C VAL A 61 -13.89 20.32 -12.08
N ILE A 62 -13.28 19.30 -11.46
CA ILE A 62 -12.41 18.29 -12.12
C ILE A 62 -12.91 16.85 -11.87
N GLY A 63 -13.81 16.68 -10.91
CA GLY A 63 -14.28 15.40 -10.40
C GLY A 63 -15.37 14.69 -11.20
N TRP A 64 -15.79 15.23 -12.35
CA TRP A 64 -16.79 14.57 -13.21
C TRP A 64 -16.21 13.41 -14.02
N ASN A 65 -14.88 13.33 -14.11
CA ASN A 65 -14.15 12.27 -14.78
C ASN A 65 -12.96 11.84 -13.90
N CYS A 66 -12.98 10.58 -13.44
CA CYS A 66 -11.95 10.01 -12.57
C CYS A 66 -10.54 10.07 -13.19
N HIS A 67 -10.45 10.09 -14.51
CA HIS A 67 -9.18 10.23 -15.23
C HIS A 67 -8.65 11.66 -15.18
N VAL A 68 -9.51 12.67 -15.31
CA VAL A 68 -9.11 14.09 -15.18
C VAL A 68 -8.70 14.42 -13.75
N GLU A 69 -9.36 13.83 -12.75
CA GLU A 69 -8.96 13.94 -11.34
C GLU A 69 -7.55 13.37 -11.10
N THR A 70 -7.24 12.20 -11.66
CA THR A 70 -5.92 11.58 -11.53
C THR A 70 -4.84 12.40 -12.23
N ILE A 71 -5.10 12.87 -13.45
CA ILE A 71 -4.19 13.73 -14.22
C ILE A 71 -3.96 15.06 -13.49
N PHE A 72 -5.02 15.72 -13.03
CA PHE A 72 -4.91 16.97 -12.28
C PHE A 72 -4.11 16.78 -10.99
N ALA A 73 -4.36 15.70 -10.24
CA ALA A 73 -3.59 15.39 -9.05
C ALA A 73 -2.10 15.14 -9.34
N ALA A 74 -1.77 14.57 -10.50
CA ALA A 74 -0.38 14.36 -10.91
C ALA A 74 0.35 15.68 -11.22
N PHE A 75 -0.32 16.64 -11.86
CA PHE A 75 0.31 17.90 -12.28
C PHE A 75 0.24 19.04 -11.25
N PHE A 76 -0.81 19.12 -10.43
CA PHE A 76 -1.10 20.32 -9.62
C PHE A 76 -0.95 20.12 -8.11
N ARG A 77 -0.66 18.89 -7.62
CA ARG A 77 -0.39 18.70 -6.20
C ARG A 77 0.98 19.24 -5.84
N SER A 78 1.03 20.03 -4.78
CA SER A 78 2.30 20.45 -4.18
C SER A 78 3.08 19.23 -3.74
N LEU A 79 4.39 19.27 -4.02
CA LEU A 79 5.34 18.27 -3.57
C LEU A 79 6.01 18.80 -2.31
N PRO A 80 5.72 18.26 -1.12
CA PRO A 80 6.35 18.73 0.11
C PRO A 80 7.85 18.44 0.08
N ASP A 81 8.68 19.39 0.51
CA ASP A 81 10.10 19.14 0.71
C ASP A 81 10.32 18.28 1.96
N VAL A 82 10.89 17.09 1.77
CA VAL A 82 11.20 16.14 2.83
C VAL A 82 12.56 15.55 2.58
N LYS A 83 13.48 15.73 3.55
CA LYS A 83 14.79 15.09 3.50
C LYS A 83 14.66 13.61 3.84
N LEU A 84 14.82 12.77 2.82
CA LEU A 84 14.82 11.32 2.96
C LEU A 84 16.25 10.77 3.03
N LYS A 85 16.44 9.72 3.83
CA LYS A 85 17.67 8.93 3.91
C LYS A 85 17.37 7.54 3.37
N ARG A 86 18.03 7.20 2.26
CA ARG A 86 17.93 5.90 1.62
C ARG A 86 18.75 4.83 2.36
N GLU A 87 18.15 3.67 2.51
CA GLU A 87 18.76 2.42 2.96
C GLU A 87 18.48 1.36 1.91
N CYS A 88 19.53 0.86 1.24
CA CYS A 88 19.38 -0.24 0.30
C CYS A 88 19.55 -1.57 1.03
N ILE A 89 18.60 -2.48 0.84
CA ILE A 89 18.62 -3.83 1.42
C ILE A 89 18.92 -4.81 0.30
N ARG A 90 19.90 -5.68 0.57
CA ARG A 90 20.18 -6.85 -0.25
C ARG A 90 19.20 -7.96 0.12
N THR A 91 18.45 -8.45 -0.85
CA THR A 91 17.49 -9.54 -0.63
C THR A 91 18.17 -10.91 -0.79
N LYS A 92 17.53 -11.97 -0.29
CA LYS A 92 18.10 -13.34 -0.29
C LYS A 92 18.40 -13.89 -1.68
N ASP A 93 17.67 -13.43 -2.68
CA ASP A 93 17.84 -13.80 -4.09
C ASP A 93 18.86 -12.91 -4.81
N ASP A 94 19.71 -12.20 -4.07
CA ASP A 94 20.68 -11.25 -4.63
C ASP A 94 20.02 -10.07 -5.36
N GLY A 95 18.76 -9.81 -5.09
CA GLY A 95 18.08 -8.56 -5.44
C GLY A 95 18.46 -7.40 -4.54
N SER A 96 17.94 -6.23 -4.87
CA SER A 96 18.11 -5.03 -4.05
C SER A 96 16.82 -4.22 -4.05
N VAL A 97 16.39 -3.82 -2.85
CA VAL A 97 15.25 -2.91 -2.64
C VAL A 97 15.71 -1.68 -1.87
N ALA A 98 15.00 -0.55 -2.01
CA ALA A 98 15.36 0.68 -1.34
C ALA A 98 14.29 1.12 -0.35
N LEU A 99 14.68 1.36 0.89
CA LEU A 99 13.86 1.94 1.94
C LEU A 99 14.24 3.40 2.14
N ASP A 100 13.29 4.31 1.95
CA ASP A 100 13.50 5.72 2.20
C ASP A 100 12.86 6.13 3.53
N TRP A 101 13.71 6.51 4.47
CA TRP A 101 13.34 6.96 5.80
C TRP A 101 13.37 8.47 5.88
N ILE A 102 12.58 9.05 6.77
CA ILE A 102 12.74 10.48 7.07
C ILE A 102 14.04 10.70 7.84
N SER A 103 14.87 11.62 7.33
CA SER A 103 16.16 11.90 7.96
C SER A 103 16.00 12.43 9.39
N GLY A 104 16.76 11.87 10.32
CA GLY A 104 16.73 12.23 11.74
C GLY A 104 15.71 11.49 12.60
N ASP A 105 14.69 10.82 12.03
CA ASP A 105 13.60 10.20 12.81
C ASP A 105 14.08 9.09 13.75
N HIS A 106 15.16 8.38 13.42
CA HIS A 106 15.78 7.39 14.30
C HIS A 106 16.27 7.95 15.64
N GLN A 107 16.57 9.26 15.71
CA GLN A 107 17.01 9.95 16.94
C GLN A 107 15.88 10.74 17.60
N LEU A 108 14.97 11.30 16.78
CA LEU A 108 13.92 12.19 17.24
C LEU A 108 12.69 11.45 17.79
N LEU A 109 12.43 10.23 17.31
CA LEU A 109 11.26 9.45 17.71
C LEU A 109 11.64 8.35 18.71
N PRO A 110 10.86 8.15 19.78
CA PRO A 110 11.02 7.05 20.73
C PRO A 110 11.15 5.67 20.07
N PRO A 111 11.91 4.72 20.64
CA PRO A 111 12.12 3.38 20.06
C PRO A 111 10.84 2.56 19.84
N ASP A 112 9.79 2.83 20.61
CA ASP A 112 8.46 2.21 20.56
C ASP A 112 7.46 2.96 19.66
N SER A 113 7.88 4.07 19.04
CA SER A 113 7.04 4.81 18.08
C SER A 113 6.61 3.87 16.94
N PRO A 114 5.30 3.82 16.59
CA PRO A 114 4.79 2.92 15.57
C PRO A 114 5.45 3.21 14.22
N VAL A 115 5.67 2.16 13.43
CA VAL A 115 6.29 2.26 12.11
C VAL A 115 5.24 2.06 11.02
N LEU A 116 5.16 2.99 10.08
CA LEU A 116 4.31 2.93 8.90
C LEU A 116 5.14 2.64 7.65
N ILE A 117 4.92 1.49 7.05
CA ILE A 117 5.50 1.09 5.77
C ILE A 117 4.56 1.54 4.65
N LEU A 118 5.01 2.47 3.81
CA LEU A 118 4.27 2.95 2.65
C LEU A 118 4.72 2.16 1.42
N MET A 119 3.74 1.60 0.70
CA MET A 119 3.94 0.83 -0.53
C MET A 119 3.33 1.58 -1.73
N PRO A 120 4.14 2.32 -2.49
CA PRO A 120 3.68 3.01 -3.70
C PRO A 120 3.09 2.07 -4.76
N GLY A 121 2.38 2.64 -5.72
CA GLY A 121 1.85 1.93 -6.88
C GLY A 121 2.91 1.55 -7.91
N LEU A 122 2.45 1.06 -9.08
CA LEU A 122 3.34 0.74 -10.21
C LEU A 122 4.16 1.98 -10.62
N THR A 123 5.47 1.83 -10.75
CA THR A 123 6.46 2.90 -11.04
C THR A 123 6.54 4.03 -10.02
N GLY A 124 5.79 3.93 -8.92
CA GLY A 124 5.79 4.94 -7.87
C GLY A 124 7.04 4.87 -6.99
N GLY A 125 7.19 5.87 -6.14
CA GLY A 125 8.32 5.96 -5.23
C GLY A 125 8.13 7.00 -4.14
N SER A 126 9.17 7.20 -3.34
CA SER A 126 9.21 8.18 -2.26
C SER A 126 9.10 9.65 -2.70
N GLU A 127 9.31 9.90 -3.99
CA GLU A 127 9.13 11.21 -4.62
C GLU A 127 7.68 11.48 -5.05
N ASP A 128 6.76 10.53 -4.90
CA ASP A 128 5.36 10.75 -5.24
C ASP A 128 4.68 11.69 -4.23
N SER A 129 3.90 12.66 -4.74
CA SER A 129 3.23 13.66 -3.90
C SER A 129 2.32 13.04 -2.84
N TYR A 130 1.51 12.03 -3.21
CA TYR A 130 0.60 11.36 -2.28
C TYR A 130 1.35 10.61 -1.16
N VAL A 131 2.51 10.01 -1.48
CA VAL A 131 3.37 9.33 -0.51
C VAL A 131 3.94 10.33 0.47
N ARG A 132 4.50 11.44 -0.02
CA ARG A 132 5.08 12.50 0.83
C ARG A 132 4.06 13.17 1.74
N HIS A 133 2.85 13.43 1.24
CA HIS A 133 1.76 13.97 2.07
C HIS A 133 1.35 12.99 3.19
N MET A 134 1.20 11.70 2.88
CA MET A 134 0.89 10.69 3.89
C MET A 134 2.02 10.57 4.91
N LEU A 135 3.26 10.53 4.44
CA LEU A 135 4.45 10.44 5.26
C LEU A 135 4.55 11.61 6.25
N LEU A 136 4.37 12.86 5.79
CA LEU A 136 4.38 14.03 6.66
C LEU A 136 3.23 14.00 7.67
N ARG A 137 2.05 13.55 7.23
CA ARG A 137 0.90 13.45 8.13
C ARG A 137 1.13 12.43 9.22
N ALA A 138 1.63 11.25 8.90
CA ALA A 138 1.98 10.23 9.88
C ALA A 138 3.11 10.70 10.82
N ARG A 139 4.17 11.31 10.28
CA ARG A 139 5.25 11.91 11.08
C ARG A 139 4.73 12.93 12.08
N SER A 140 3.82 13.82 11.67
CA SER A 140 3.21 14.83 12.56
C SER A 140 2.42 14.23 13.73
N LYS A 141 2.10 12.92 13.66
CA LYS A 141 1.43 12.16 14.72
C LYS A 141 2.41 11.31 15.55
N GLY A 142 3.72 11.49 15.38
CA GLY A 142 4.75 10.73 16.08
C GLY A 142 5.00 9.34 15.51
N TRP A 143 4.57 9.08 14.26
CA TRP A 143 4.84 7.79 13.61
C TRP A 143 6.15 7.86 12.85
N ARG A 144 6.92 6.79 12.94
CA ARG A 144 8.08 6.59 12.07
C ARG A 144 7.60 6.09 10.73
N VAL A 145 8.06 6.68 9.65
CA VAL A 145 7.60 6.32 8.31
C VAL A 145 8.77 5.84 7.46
N VAL A 146 8.52 4.78 6.70
CA VAL A 146 9.42 4.28 5.67
C VAL A 146 8.66 4.08 4.38
N VAL A 147 9.22 4.56 3.28
CA VAL A 147 8.73 4.23 1.94
C VAL A 147 9.50 3.02 1.44
N PHE A 148 8.78 1.95 1.13
CA PHE A 148 9.35 0.78 0.48
C PHE A 148 9.28 0.98 -1.04
N ASN A 149 10.42 1.32 -1.64
CA ASN A 149 10.57 1.37 -3.09
C ASN A 149 10.89 -0.03 -3.62
N SER A 150 10.02 -0.54 -4.49
CA SER A 150 10.19 -1.79 -5.20
C SER A 150 11.42 -1.78 -6.11
N ARG A 151 11.88 -2.98 -6.50
CA ARG A 151 13.03 -3.16 -7.40
C ARG A 151 12.88 -2.33 -8.69
N GLY A 152 13.90 -1.53 -9.00
CA GLY A 152 13.96 -0.66 -10.17
C GLY A 152 13.07 0.57 -10.10
N CYS A 153 12.48 0.88 -8.94
CA CYS A 153 11.63 2.07 -8.74
C CYS A 153 12.30 3.07 -7.80
N GLY A 154 11.98 4.35 -8.00
CA GLY A 154 12.53 5.44 -7.19
C GLY A 154 14.05 5.44 -7.15
N ASP A 155 14.75 5.17 -8.25
CA ASP A 155 16.22 5.07 -8.32
C ASP A 155 16.84 3.96 -7.46
N SER A 156 16.09 2.89 -7.18
CA SER A 156 16.68 1.71 -6.55
C SER A 156 17.54 0.94 -7.56
N PRO A 157 18.68 0.36 -7.14
CA PRO A 157 19.52 -0.42 -8.03
C PRO A 157 18.81 -1.70 -8.48
N VAL A 158 18.97 -2.07 -9.76
CA VAL A 158 18.52 -3.35 -10.32
C VAL A 158 19.73 -4.28 -10.39
N THR A 159 19.77 -5.26 -9.50
CA THR A 159 20.93 -6.17 -9.37
C THR A 159 20.65 -7.59 -9.86
N THR A 160 19.38 -7.92 -10.12
CA THR A 160 18.93 -9.23 -10.62
C THR A 160 17.89 -9.07 -11.71
N PRO A 161 17.68 -10.10 -12.54
CA PRO A 161 16.59 -10.11 -13.53
C PRO A 161 15.18 -10.19 -12.90
N GLN A 162 15.09 -10.40 -11.59
CA GLN A 162 13.82 -10.47 -10.86
C GLN A 162 13.28 -9.07 -10.58
N PHE A 163 12.18 -8.71 -11.25
CA PHE A 163 11.42 -7.49 -10.98
C PHE A 163 10.33 -7.72 -9.93
N TYR A 164 9.79 -6.63 -9.38
CA TYR A 164 8.60 -6.71 -8.53
C TYR A 164 7.36 -7.00 -9.37
N SER A 165 6.42 -7.72 -8.79
CA SER A 165 5.14 -8.02 -9.41
C SER A 165 4.07 -8.19 -8.33
N ALA A 166 2.80 -8.17 -8.73
CA ALA A 166 1.69 -8.46 -7.81
C ALA A 166 1.81 -9.85 -7.15
N SER A 167 2.49 -10.80 -7.80
CA SER A 167 2.64 -12.17 -7.31
C SER A 167 3.90 -12.40 -6.47
N PHE A 168 4.89 -11.51 -6.54
CA PHE A 168 6.15 -11.67 -5.83
C PHE A 168 6.09 -11.04 -4.43
N LEU A 169 6.07 -11.88 -3.40
CA LEU A 169 5.96 -11.46 -2.00
C LEU A 169 7.30 -11.41 -1.25
N GLY A 170 8.37 -11.95 -1.86
CA GLY A 170 9.68 -12.11 -1.22
C GLY A 170 10.24 -10.78 -0.69
N ASP A 171 10.20 -9.74 -1.52
CA ASP A 171 10.67 -8.41 -1.10
C ASP A 171 9.90 -7.89 0.12
N MET A 172 8.58 -8.03 0.12
CA MET A 172 7.76 -7.54 1.22
C MET A 172 8.03 -8.32 2.51
N GLN A 173 8.18 -9.64 2.43
CA GLN A 173 8.55 -10.47 3.59
C GLN A 173 9.89 -10.02 4.19
N GLU A 174 10.89 -9.80 3.35
CA GLU A 174 12.22 -9.37 3.79
C GLU A 174 12.23 -7.95 4.34
N VAL A 175 11.50 -7.02 3.71
CA VAL A 175 11.36 -5.63 4.20
C VAL A 175 10.65 -5.59 5.55
N VAL A 176 9.54 -6.29 5.71
CA VAL A 176 8.80 -6.31 6.99
C VAL A 176 9.65 -6.94 8.09
N ALA A 177 10.37 -8.03 7.79
CA ALA A 177 11.29 -8.64 8.74
C ALA A 177 12.43 -7.68 9.12
N HIS A 178 13.07 -7.04 8.15
CA HIS A 178 14.15 -6.05 8.38
C HIS A 178 13.69 -4.89 9.25
N VAL A 179 12.54 -4.31 8.93
CA VAL A 179 11.95 -3.19 9.68
C VAL A 179 11.61 -3.62 11.11
N GLY A 180 11.04 -4.82 11.28
CA GLY A 180 10.73 -5.38 12.60
C GLY A 180 11.98 -5.63 13.44
N SER A 181 13.05 -6.17 12.85
CA SER A 181 14.33 -6.34 13.53
C SER A 181 15.00 -5.01 13.89
N LYS A 182 14.83 -3.99 13.05
CA LYS A 182 15.38 -2.64 13.29
C LYS A 182 14.65 -1.90 14.41
N TYR A 183 13.34 -2.12 14.57
CA TYR A 183 12.50 -1.49 15.59
C TYR A 183 11.67 -2.54 16.37
N PRO A 184 12.30 -3.39 17.18
CA PRO A 184 11.64 -4.55 17.80
C PRO A 184 10.59 -4.18 18.86
N LYS A 185 10.58 -2.93 19.33
CA LYS A 185 9.61 -2.42 20.32
C LYS A 185 8.40 -1.74 19.66
N ALA A 186 8.45 -1.50 18.35
CA ALA A 186 7.42 -0.75 17.65
C ALA A 186 6.40 -1.69 17.02
N HIS A 187 5.13 -1.27 17.02
CA HIS A 187 4.10 -1.89 16.19
C HIS A 187 4.29 -1.51 14.72
N LEU A 188 4.22 -2.50 13.84
CA LEU A 188 4.37 -2.31 12.40
C LEU A 188 3.01 -2.20 11.72
N TYR A 189 2.88 -1.22 10.83
CA TYR A 189 1.69 -1.01 10.01
C TYR A 189 2.10 -0.83 8.56
N ALA A 190 1.21 -1.18 7.62
CA ALA A 190 1.46 -0.99 6.20
C ALA A 190 0.30 -0.30 5.49
N VAL A 191 0.61 0.53 4.50
CA VAL A 191 -0.37 1.15 3.61
C VAL A 191 0.07 0.95 2.17
N GLY A 192 -0.80 0.39 1.35
CA GLY A 192 -0.52 0.19 -0.07
C GLY A 192 -1.52 0.91 -0.97
N TRP A 193 -1.02 1.40 -2.10
CA TRP A 193 -1.85 1.98 -3.18
C TRP A 193 -1.78 1.13 -4.43
N SER A 194 -2.93 0.90 -5.09
CA SER A 194 -2.99 0.23 -6.39
C SER A 194 -2.22 -1.10 -6.38
N LEU A 195 -1.15 -1.24 -7.17
CA LEU A 195 -0.30 -2.43 -7.18
C LEU A 195 0.32 -2.74 -5.80
N GLY A 196 0.79 -1.73 -5.07
CA GLY A 196 1.30 -1.91 -3.71
C GLY A 196 0.22 -2.41 -2.74
N ALA A 197 -1.04 -2.01 -2.96
CA ALA A 197 -2.19 -2.49 -2.20
C ALA A 197 -2.49 -3.97 -2.49
N ASN A 198 -2.31 -4.40 -3.75
CA ASN A 198 -2.49 -5.78 -4.17
C ASN A 198 -1.44 -6.69 -3.52
N ILE A 199 -0.16 -6.30 -3.59
CA ILE A 199 0.96 -7.01 -2.94
C ILE A 199 0.71 -7.11 -1.43
N LEU A 200 0.31 -6.00 -0.78
CA LEU A 200 0.00 -5.95 0.64
C LEU A 200 -1.10 -6.94 1.03
N ILE A 201 -2.24 -6.95 0.34
CA ILE A 201 -3.33 -7.88 0.68
C ILE A 201 -2.92 -9.34 0.46
N ARG A 202 -2.16 -9.63 -0.60
CA ARG A 202 -1.67 -10.99 -0.86
C ARG A 202 -0.68 -11.43 0.22
N TYR A 203 0.21 -10.54 0.67
CA TYR A 203 1.08 -10.79 1.81
C TYR A 203 0.30 -11.09 3.09
N LEU A 204 -0.72 -10.28 3.41
CA LEU A 204 -1.58 -10.54 4.58
C LEU A 204 -2.27 -11.90 4.50
N GLY A 205 -2.76 -12.27 3.32
CA GLY A 205 -3.37 -13.59 3.09
C GLY A 205 -2.36 -14.74 3.19
N HIS A 206 -1.13 -14.53 2.73
CA HIS A 206 -0.05 -15.51 2.81
C HIS A 206 0.44 -15.74 4.24
N GLU A 207 0.69 -14.67 4.99
CA GLU A 207 1.17 -14.76 6.38
C GLU A 207 0.06 -15.17 7.36
N SER A 208 -1.19 -14.77 7.08
CA SER A 208 -2.36 -15.10 7.90
C SER A 208 -2.12 -14.78 9.38
N HIS A 209 -2.26 -15.76 10.27
CA HIS A 209 -2.07 -15.60 11.72
C HIS A 209 -0.63 -15.32 12.16
N SER A 210 0.35 -15.55 11.29
CA SER A 210 1.77 -15.29 11.57
C SER A 210 2.21 -13.88 11.15
N CYS A 211 1.28 -13.06 10.66
CA CYS A 211 1.61 -11.73 10.15
C CYS A 211 2.19 -10.83 11.26
N PRO A 212 3.41 -10.29 11.08
CA PRO A 212 4.03 -9.38 12.05
C PRO A 212 3.42 -7.97 12.03
N LEU A 213 2.60 -7.64 11.02
CA LEU A 213 1.92 -6.36 10.94
C LEU A 213 0.76 -6.29 11.95
N SER A 214 0.76 -5.24 12.76
CA SER A 214 -0.33 -4.93 13.71
C SER A 214 -1.56 -4.37 13.00
N GLY A 215 -1.42 -3.87 11.78
CA GLY A 215 -2.54 -3.44 10.94
C GLY A 215 -2.11 -3.04 9.53
N ALA A 216 -3.06 -3.00 8.61
CA ALA A 216 -2.80 -2.67 7.22
C ALA A 216 -3.97 -1.91 6.59
N VAL A 217 -3.67 -1.04 5.62
CA VAL A 217 -4.66 -0.28 4.85
C VAL A 217 -4.41 -0.49 3.36
N SER A 218 -5.46 -0.90 2.65
CA SER A 218 -5.44 -1.10 1.21
C SER A 218 -6.23 0.00 0.52
N LEU A 219 -5.58 0.76 -0.37
CA LEU A 219 -6.16 1.91 -1.05
C LEU A 219 -6.21 1.66 -2.56
N CYS A 220 -7.40 1.80 -3.14
CA CYS A 220 -7.65 1.65 -4.58
C CYS A 220 -7.11 0.33 -5.16
N ASN A 221 -7.29 -0.79 -4.46
CA ASN A 221 -6.74 -2.09 -4.86
C ASN A 221 -7.48 -2.70 -6.06
N PRO A 222 -6.80 -3.00 -7.19
CA PRO A 222 -7.35 -3.84 -8.24
C PRO A 222 -7.37 -5.31 -7.78
N PHE A 223 -8.48 -5.77 -7.21
CA PHE A 223 -8.62 -7.17 -6.76
C PHE A 223 -8.61 -8.17 -7.92
N ASN A 224 -9.18 -7.81 -9.07
CA ASN A 224 -9.12 -8.60 -10.29
C ASN A 224 -8.14 -7.97 -11.28
N LEU A 225 -6.90 -8.47 -11.28
CA LEU A 225 -5.83 -7.97 -12.14
C LEU A 225 -6.10 -8.21 -13.62
N VAL A 226 -6.91 -9.22 -13.99
CA VAL A 226 -7.26 -9.50 -15.39
C VAL A 226 -8.21 -8.43 -15.92
N ILE A 227 -9.24 -8.08 -15.16
CA ILE A 227 -10.16 -6.99 -15.52
C ILE A 227 -9.41 -5.65 -15.50
N ALA A 228 -8.56 -5.42 -14.49
CA ALA A 228 -7.76 -4.22 -14.41
C ALA A 228 -6.78 -4.07 -15.60
N ASP A 229 -6.17 -5.17 -16.07
CA ASP A 229 -5.33 -5.15 -17.28
C ASP A 229 -6.16 -4.87 -18.54
N GLN A 230 -7.37 -5.39 -18.65
CA GLN A 230 -8.28 -5.09 -19.78
C GLN A 230 -8.68 -3.61 -19.80
N ASP A 231 -9.05 -3.05 -18.66
CA ASP A 231 -9.37 -1.63 -18.51
C ASP A 231 -8.14 -0.75 -18.75
N PHE A 232 -6.97 -1.19 -18.29
CA PHE A 232 -5.70 -0.54 -18.56
C PHE A 232 -5.36 -0.56 -20.05
N ARG A 233 -5.54 -1.69 -20.76
CA ARG A 233 -5.33 -1.76 -22.22
C ARG A 233 -6.32 -0.89 -22.99
N MET A 234 -7.57 -0.78 -22.53
CA MET A 234 -8.52 0.17 -23.11
C MET A 234 -8.05 1.62 -22.93
N LEU A 235 -7.41 1.96 -21.80
CA LEU A 235 -6.79 3.27 -21.56
C LEU A 235 -5.69 3.61 -22.59
N PHE A 236 -4.92 2.60 -23.01
CA PHE A 236 -3.88 2.75 -24.04
C PHE A 236 -4.44 2.71 -25.47
N SER A 237 -5.61 2.08 -25.68
CA SER A 237 -6.29 2.01 -26.98
C SER A 237 -7.14 3.25 -27.28
N LEU A 238 -7.75 3.87 -26.26
CA LEU A 238 -8.52 5.11 -26.39
C LEU A 238 -7.60 6.32 -26.44
N LYS A 239 -7.23 6.77 -27.66
CA LYS A 239 -6.86 8.13 -28.14
C LYS A 239 -6.52 9.25 -27.10
N THR A 240 -5.87 8.94 -25.99
CA THR A 240 -5.53 9.90 -24.93
C THR A 240 -4.02 9.98 -24.90
N TRP A 241 -3.47 10.67 -25.90
CA TRP A 241 -2.03 10.90 -26.06
C TRP A 241 -1.35 11.39 -24.77
N VAL A 242 -2.09 12.11 -23.91
CA VAL A 242 -1.64 12.60 -22.60
C VAL A 242 -1.35 11.48 -21.60
N VAL A 243 -2.19 10.45 -21.49
CA VAL A 243 -1.97 9.31 -20.58
C VAL A 243 -0.82 8.45 -21.07
N ASN A 244 -0.78 8.21 -22.38
CA ASN A 244 0.35 7.55 -23.05
C ASN A 244 1.66 8.33 -22.84
N LEU A 245 1.62 9.67 -22.90
CA LEU A 245 2.78 10.52 -22.67
C LEU A 245 3.24 10.48 -21.22
N ILE A 246 2.34 10.59 -20.23
CA ILE A 246 2.69 10.56 -18.80
C ILE A 246 3.30 9.20 -18.41
N PHE A 247 2.69 8.09 -18.81
CA PHE A 247 3.24 6.75 -18.53
C PHE A 247 4.57 6.54 -19.25
N ARG A 248 4.69 6.95 -20.51
CA ARG A 248 5.94 6.86 -21.26
C ARG A 248 7.04 7.75 -20.68
N TRP A 249 6.69 8.92 -20.13
CA TRP A 249 7.60 9.84 -19.45
C TRP A 249 7.97 9.39 -18.03
N GLN A 250 7.16 8.57 -17.37
CA GLN A 250 7.51 7.90 -16.09
C GLN A 250 8.29 6.60 -16.31
N LEU A 251 8.07 5.87 -17.40
CA LEU A 251 8.73 4.59 -17.72
C LEU A 251 10.07 4.75 -18.44
N MET A 252 10.30 5.83 -19.20
CA MET A 252 11.52 5.99 -20.00
C MET A 252 12.74 6.64 -19.32
N PRO A 253 12.63 7.47 -18.25
CA PRO A 253 13.82 8.02 -17.59
C PRO A 253 14.70 6.94 -16.96
N SER A 254 14.11 5.82 -16.51
CA SER A 254 14.83 4.68 -15.93
C SER A 254 15.55 3.82 -16.98
N LEU A 255 15.30 4.02 -18.27
CA LEU A 255 15.95 3.31 -19.38
C LEU A 255 16.98 4.16 -20.13
N SER A 256 16.88 5.49 -20.08
CA SER A 256 17.83 6.39 -20.76
C SER A 256 19.14 6.64 -19.99
N GLY A 257 19.18 6.33 -18.69
CA GLY A 257 20.39 6.54 -17.86
C GLY A 257 21.48 5.47 -18.02
N SER A 258 21.17 4.32 -18.63
CA SER A 258 22.08 3.17 -18.71
C SER A 258 22.72 2.97 -20.09
N LEU A 259 22.67 3.96 -20.98
CA LEU A 259 23.17 3.87 -22.37
C LEU A 259 24.06 5.06 -22.80
N MET A 260 24.62 5.83 -21.85
CA MET A 260 25.63 6.86 -22.13
C MET A 260 26.85 6.80 -21.20
N MET A 261 27.30 5.59 -20.88
CA MET A 261 28.69 5.35 -20.46
C MET A 261 29.16 4.04 -21.09
N ASP A 262 29.52 4.11 -22.36
CA ASP A 262 30.55 3.31 -23.04
C ASP A 262 31.00 4.09 -24.29
#